data_AF-I7LWM9-F1
#
_entry.id   AF-I7LWM9-F1
#
_cell.length_a   1.000
_cell.length_b   1.000
_cell.length_c   1.000
_cell.angle_alpha   90.00
_cell.angle_beta   90.00
_cell.angle_gamma   90.00
#
_symmetry.space_group_name_H-M   'P 1'
#
loop_
_entity.id
_entity.type
_entity.pdbx_description
1 polymer ?
#
loop_
_entity_poly.entity_id
_entity_poly.type
_entity_poly.pdbx_seq_one_letter_code
_entity_poly.pdbx_strand_id
1 'polypeptide(L)'
;MGKLIFALPLVALLIVTGVVLLKDKQNLEKNPITLLQWNDCLNRVQYDQDCLNPNKKPVQATFSLIDYTSDSALPACKSFYTYIANASGKLPLNLNNFYEDCFLNEKTLHAAKIDSKTSCFYNQYFKPKYIECYYQ
;
A
#
# COMPACT_ATOMS: atom_id res chain seq x y z
N MET A 1 31.05 -56.59 -12.43
CA MET A 1 29.81 -55.90 -12.84
C MET A 1 28.96 -55.69 -11.60
N GLY A 2 28.54 -54.45 -11.33
CA GLY A 2 27.77 -54.09 -10.13
C GLY A 2 28.10 -52.70 -9.62
N LYS A 3 27.72 -51.67 -10.39
CA LYS A 3 27.66 -50.26 -9.96
C LYS A 3 26.32 -50.04 -9.24
N LEU A 4 26.21 -48.94 -8.49
CA LEU A 4 25.06 -48.39 -7.75
C LEU A 4 24.90 -48.89 -6.30
N ILE A 5 25.46 -48.17 -5.33
CA ILE A 5 24.73 -47.68 -4.15
C ILE A 5 25.31 -46.29 -3.83
N PHE A 6 24.46 -45.39 -3.32
CA PHE A 6 24.70 -44.00 -2.89
C PHE A 6 24.39 -42.90 -3.91
N ALA A 7 23.11 -42.78 -4.22
CA ALA A 7 22.50 -41.46 -4.37
C ALA A 7 21.06 -41.54 -3.86
N LEU A 8 20.62 -40.49 -3.15
CA LEU A 8 19.30 -40.24 -2.55
C LEU A 8 19.15 -40.71 -1.10
N PRO A 9 19.12 -39.76 -0.16
CA PRO A 9 17.95 -38.89 -0.05
C PRO A 9 18.34 -37.42 0.15
N LEU A 10 18.46 -36.66 -0.94
CA LEU A 10 18.57 -35.20 -0.87
C LEU A 10 17.55 -34.45 -1.73
N VAL A 11 16.70 -35.18 -2.46
CA VAL A 11 15.66 -34.58 -3.32
C VAL A 11 14.31 -34.43 -2.60
N ALA A 12 14.11 -35.09 -1.46
CA ALA A 12 12.88 -34.94 -0.67
C ALA A 12 12.84 -33.64 0.17
N LEU A 13 13.98 -33.00 0.43
CA LEU A 13 14.05 -31.82 1.30
C LEU A 13 13.78 -30.48 0.58
N LEU A 14 13.83 -30.46 -0.76
CA LEU A 14 13.64 -29.24 -1.55
C LEU A 14 12.19 -28.99 -2.00
N ILE A 15 11.30 -29.98 -1.84
CA ILE A 15 9.88 -29.82 -2.23
C ILE A 15 9.08 -29.19 -1.08
N VAL A 16 9.50 -29.37 0.18
CA VAL A 16 8.73 -28.89 1.34
C VAL A 16 8.92 -27.39 1.60
N THR A 17 10.05 -26.80 1.22
CA THR A 17 10.27 -25.34 1.39
C THR A 17 9.58 -24.49 0.33
N GLY A 18 9.30 -25.03 -0.87
CA GLY A 18 8.60 -24.30 -1.93
C GLY A 18 7.10 -24.09 -1.68
N VAL A 19 6.44 -25.05 -1.02
CA VAL A 19 4.98 -25.01 -0.82
C VAL A 19 4.59 -24.14 0.38
N VAL A 20 5.48 -23.97 1.37
CA VAL A 20 5.19 -23.13 2.55
C VAL A 20 5.21 -21.64 2.21
N LEU A 21 6.00 -21.20 1.23
CA LEU A 21 6.02 -19.78 0.79
C LEU A 21 4.84 -19.39 -0.11
N LEU A 22 4.06 -20.35 -0.64
CA LEU A 22 2.87 -20.05 -1.44
C LEU A 22 1.58 -20.00 -0.61
N LYS A 23 1.55 -20.62 0.58
CA LYS A 23 0.35 -20.61 1.43
C LYS A 23 0.14 -19.31 2.19
N ASP A 24 1.19 -18.52 2.44
CA ASP A 24 1.05 -17.21 3.09
C ASP A 24 0.50 -16.10 2.17
N LYS A 25 0.49 -16.30 0.85
CA LYS A 25 -0.17 -15.36 -0.08
C LYS A 25 -1.67 -15.58 -0.22
N GLN A 26 -2.20 -16.74 0.19
CA GLN A 26 -3.62 -17.08 -0.01
C GLN A 26 -4.49 -16.84 1.23
N ASN A 27 -3.92 -16.52 2.39
CA ASN A 27 -4.67 -16.27 3.64
C ASN A 27 -4.91 -14.79 3.96
N LEU A 28 -4.71 -13.89 3.00
CA LEU A 28 -5.03 -12.46 3.11
C LEU A 28 -6.13 -12.01 2.14
N GLU A 29 -6.98 -12.91 1.64
CA GLU A 29 -8.34 -12.52 1.21
C GLU A 29 -9.23 -12.28 2.45
N LYS A 30 -8.83 -11.34 3.30
CA LYS A 30 -9.84 -10.49 3.92
C LYS A 30 -10.53 -9.82 2.73
N ASN A 31 -11.86 -9.92 2.65
CA ASN A 31 -12.63 -9.21 1.63
C ASN A 31 -12.01 -7.82 1.40
N PRO A 32 -11.49 -7.53 0.19
CA PRO A 32 -10.73 -6.32 -0.03
C PRO A 32 -11.64 -5.13 0.27
N ILE A 33 -11.15 -4.18 1.07
CA ILE A 33 -11.92 -2.98 1.41
C ILE A 33 -12.43 -2.34 0.12
N THR A 34 -13.72 -2.04 0.08
CA THR A 34 -14.35 -1.41 -1.08
C THR A 34 -14.12 0.10 -1.08
N LEU A 35 -14.24 0.72 -2.24
CA LEU A 35 -14.18 2.19 -2.36
C LEU A 35 -15.21 2.89 -1.46
N LEU A 36 -16.40 2.30 -1.30
CA LEU A 36 -17.45 2.83 -0.42
C LEU A 36 -17.01 2.80 1.04
N GLN A 37 -16.51 1.66 1.53
CA GLN A 37 -16.02 1.54 2.91
C GLN A 37 -14.84 2.48 3.20
N TRP A 38 -13.94 2.64 2.23
CA TRP A 38 -12.85 3.60 2.32
C TRP A 38 -13.38 5.03 2.42
N ASN A 39 -14.32 5.42 1.55
CA ASN A 39 -14.95 6.74 1.58
C ASN A 39 -15.72 7.00 2.89
N ASP A 40 -16.44 6.00 3.40
CA ASP A 40 -17.11 6.08 4.70
C ASP A 40 -16.12 6.28 5.85
N CYS A 41 -14.95 5.64 5.78
CA CYS A 41 -13.86 5.91 6.72
C CYS A 41 -13.36 7.36 6.59
N LEU A 42 -13.07 7.83 5.38
CA LEU A 42 -12.57 9.19 5.15
C LEU A 42 -13.51 10.26 5.71
N ASN A 43 -14.82 10.06 5.62
CA ASN A 43 -15.83 10.99 6.15
C ASN A 43 -15.82 11.09 7.69
N ARG A 44 -15.25 10.10 8.39
CA ARG A 44 -15.10 10.09 9.85
C ARG A 44 -13.76 10.64 10.33
N VAL A 45 -12.76 10.72 9.45
CA VAL A 45 -11.46 11.25 9.81
C VAL A 45 -11.53 12.77 9.89
N GLN A 46 -11.13 13.31 11.04
CA GLN A 46 -10.93 14.73 11.24
C GLN A 46 -9.46 15.08 11.07
N TYR A 47 -9.18 16.14 10.33
CA TYR A 47 -7.83 16.59 10.04
C TYR A 47 -7.57 17.95 10.66
N ASP A 48 -6.45 18.07 11.36
CA ASP A 48 -5.90 19.36 11.72
C ASP A 48 -5.31 20.03 10.46
N GLN A 49 -5.90 21.16 10.06
CA GLN A 49 -5.51 21.90 8.86
C GLN A 49 -4.09 22.47 8.97
N ASP A 50 -3.60 22.74 10.18
CA ASP A 50 -2.23 23.22 10.39
C ASP A 50 -1.20 22.15 10.04
N CYS A 51 -1.62 20.87 10.04
CA CYS A 51 -0.81 19.74 9.60
C CYS A 51 -0.66 19.65 8.08
N LEU A 52 -1.50 20.36 7.33
CA LEU A 52 -1.54 20.37 5.87
C LEU A 52 -0.86 21.60 5.24
N ASN A 53 -0.17 22.42 6.04
CA ASN A 53 0.51 23.60 5.52
C ASN A 53 1.44 23.23 4.35
N PRO A 54 1.18 23.73 3.12
CA PRO A 54 1.90 23.33 1.91
C PRO A 54 3.36 23.78 1.91
N ASN A 55 3.79 24.62 2.85
CA ASN A 55 5.20 25.01 3.02
C ASN A 55 6.01 24.00 3.85
N LYS A 56 5.35 23.00 4.46
CA LYS A 56 6.03 21.96 5.23
C LYS A 56 6.61 20.91 4.28
N LYS A 57 7.91 20.61 4.46
CA LYS A 57 8.65 19.61 3.67
C LYS A 57 7.92 18.26 3.49
N PRO A 58 7.37 17.59 4.54
CA PRO A 58 6.68 16.32 4.34
C PRO A 58 5.43 16.44 3.47
N VAL A 59 4.73 17.58 3.52
CA VAL A 59 3.54 17.86 2.71
C VAL A 59 3.93 17.95 1.23
N GLN A 60 4.92 18.79 0.91
CA GLN A 60 5.43 18.97 -0.46
C GLN A 60 5.97 17.66 -1.05
N ALA A 61 6.84 16.98 -0.29
CA ALA A 61 7.46 15.74 -0.74
C ALA A 61 6.40 14.66 -1.02
N THR A 62 5.40 14.54 -0.15
CA THR A 62 4.34 13.54 -0.31
C THR A 62 3.43 13.89 -1.49
N PHE A 63 2.92 15.12 -1.57
CA PHE A 63 1.99 15.50 -2.64
C PHE A 63 2.65 15.52 -4.02
N SER A 64 3.95 15.79 -4.12
CA SER A 64 4.68 15.63 -5.39
C SER A 64 4.64 14.21 -5.95
N LEU A 65 4.47 13.20 -5.08
CA LEU A 65 4.42 11.79 -5.46
C LEU A 65 2.99 11.30 -5.68
N ILE A 66 2.01 11.81 -4.94
CA ILE A 66 0.65 11.26 -4.94
C ILE A 66 -0.36 12.08 -5.72
N ASP A 67 -0.13 13.38 -5.96
CA ASP A 67 -1.01 14.20 -6.78
C ASP A 67 -0.89 13.78 -8.25
N TYR A 68 -1.95 13.20 -8.83
CA TYR A 68 -1.94 12.70 -10.21
C TYR A 68 -1.64 13.77 -11.27
N THR A 69 -1.79 15.05 -10.93
CA THR A 69 -1.48 16.18 -11.80
C THR A 69 0.00 16.57 -11.77
N SER A 70 0.77 16.08 -10.79
CA SER A 70 2.20 16.34 -10.69
C SER A 70 3.00 15.56 -11.73
N ASP A 71 4.04 16.20 -12.28
CA ASP A 71 5.02 15.55 -13.16
C ASP A 71 5.79 14.43 -12.44
N SER A 72 5.98 14.57 -11.12
CA SER A 72 6.68 13.60 -10.27
C SER A 72 5.78 12.50 -9.71
N ALA A 73 4.49 12.52 -10.05
CA ALA A 73 3.52 11.58 -9.51
C ALA A 73 3.86 10.15 -9.91
N LEU A 74 3.70 9.23 -8.95
CA LEU A 74 3.93 7.82 -9.20
C LEU A 74 2.93 7.28 -10.24
N PRO A 75 3.35 6.39 -11.15
CA PRO A 75 2.43 5.79 -12.13
C PRO A 75 1.21 5.15 -11.47
N ALA A 76 1.41 4.43 -10.36
CA ALA A 76 0.33 3.82 -9.60
C ALA A 76 -0.69 4.85 -9.07
N CYS A 77 -0.25 6.05 -8.70
CA CYS A 77 -1.16 7.12 -8.30
C CYS A 77 -2.02 7.59 -9.47
N LYS A 78 -1.42 7.81 -10.65
CA LYS A 78 -2.19 8.17 -11.86
C LYS A 78 -3.22 7.08 -12.21
N SER A 79 -2.83 5.81 -12.11
CA SER A 79 -3.74 4.67 -12.29
C SER A 79 -4.85 4.63 -11.25
N PHE A 80 -4.52 4.86 -9.97
CA PHE A 80 -5.50 4.90 -8.88
C PHE A 80 -6.54 6.02 -9.11
N TYR A 81 -6.09 7.25 -9.41
CA TYR A 81 -7.00 8.36 -9.64
C TYR A 81 -7.88 8.16 -10.89
N THR A 82 -7.33 7.56 -11.95
CA THR A 82 -8.12 7.17 -13.15
C THR A 82 -9.16 6.10 -12.82
N TYR A 83 -8.78 5.13 -11.99
CA TYR A 83 -9.65 4.06 -11.53
C TYR A 83 -10.83 4.61 -10.70
N ILE A 84 -10.56 5.37 -9.64
CA ILE A 84 -11.63 5.86 -8.75
C ILE A 84 -12.58 6.85 -9.43
N ALA A 85 -12.15 7.54 -10.48
CA ALA A 85 -13.01 8.45 -11.25
C ALA A 85 -14.15 7.73 -11.98
N ASN A 86 -14.00 6.42 -12.26
CA ASN A 86 -14.95 5.63 -13.04
C ASN A 86 -15.51 4.42 -12.27
N ALA A 87 -14.96 4.13 -11.09
CA ALA A 87 -15.29 2.93 -10.33
C ALA A 87 -16.58 3.10 -9.51
N SER A 88 -17.39 2.03 -9.46
CA SER A 88 -18.50 1.98 -8.50
C SER A 88 -17.97 1.77 -7.07
N GLY A 89 -18.69 2.29 -6.07
CA GLY A 89 -18.30 2.16 -4.66
C GLY A 89 -18.16 0.71 -4.15
N LYS A 90 -18.74 -0.28 -4.84
CA LYS A 90 -18.66 -1.70 -4.47
C LYS A 90 -17.37 -2.38 -4.93
N LEU A 91 -16.57 -1.72 -5.77
CA LEU A 91 -15.34 -2.30 -6.29
C LEU A 91 -14.20 -2.23 -5.25
N PRO A 92 -13.20 -3.14 -5.33
CA PRO A 92 -12.05 -3.15 -4.42
C PRO A 92 -11.21 -1.87 -4.51
N LEU A 93 -10.87 -1.26 -3.37
CA LEU A 93 -10.01 -0.07 -3.31
C LEU A 93 -8.66 -0.28 -3.99
N ASN A 94 -8.04 -1.45 -3.76
CA ASN A 94 -6.70 -1.78 -4.24
C ASN A 94 -6.71 -2.62 -5.53
N LEU A 95 -7.50 -2.22 -6.52
CA LEU A 95 -7.51 -2.89 -7.82
C LEU A 95 -6.09 -2.85 -8.44
N ASN A 96 -5.57 -4.00 -8.85
CA ASN A 96 -4.22 -4.15 -9.44
C ASN A 96 -3.11 -3.49 -8.61
N ASN A 97 -3.24 -3.49 -7.28
CA ASN A 97 -2.31 -2.85 -6.34
C ASN A 97 -2.14 -1.33 -6.49
N PHE A 98 -3.00 -0.64 -7.24
CA PHE A 98 -2.85 0.79 -7.51
C PHE A 98 -2.82 1.64 -6.24
N TYR A 99 -3.59 1.26 -5.21
CA TYR A 99 -3.63 1.99 -3.94
C TYR A 99 -2.35 1.77 -3.14
N GLU A 100 -1.96 0.51 -2.93
CA GLU A 100 -0.76 0.16 -2.18
C GLU A 100 0.50 0.73 -2.84
N ASP A 101 0.63 0.57 -4.16
CA ASP A 101 1.76 1.08 -4.91
C ASP A 101 1.77 2.61 -5.00
N CYS A 102 0.64 3.29 -4.77
CA CYS A 102 0.59 4.76 -4.68
C CYS A 102 0.93 5.28 -3.27
N PHE A 103 0.22 4.78 -2.24
CA PHE A 103 0.23 5.39 -0.91
C PHE A 103 1.06 4.61 0.12
N LEU A 104 1.18 3.30 -0.04
CA LEU A 104 1.81 2.41 0.96
C LEU A 104 3.20 1.90 0.54
N ASN A 105 3.69 2.31 -0.63
CA ASN A 105 5.06 2.01 -1.05
C ASN A 105 6.09 2.77 -0.18
N GLU A 106 7.34 2.27 -0.20
CA GLU A 106 8.44 2.80 0.60
C GLU A 106 8.71 4.29 0.33
N LYS A 107 8.66 4.74 -0.92
CA LYS A 107 8.95 6.12 -1.32
C LYS A 107 7.92 7.11 -0.75
N THR A 108 6.63 6.79 -0.88
CA THR A 108 5.56 7.64 -0.35
C THR A 108 5.56 7.62 1.17
N LEU A 109 5.73 6.45 1.80
CA LEU A 109 5.84 6.34 3.25
C LEU A 109 7.04 7.10 3.79
N HIS A 110 8.20 7.02 3.12
CA HIS A 110 9.38 7.78 3.48
C HIS A 110 9.08 9.28 3.38
N ALA A 111 8.53 9.77 2.27
CA ALA A 111 8.18 11.17 2.06
C ALA A 111 7.25 11.73 3.16
N ALA A 112 6.21 10.97 3.52
CA ALA A 112 5.29 11.35 4.57
C ALA A 112 5.96 11.37 5.96
N LYS A 113 6.96 10.51 6.17
CA LYS A 113 7.68 10.34 7.44
C LYS A 113 9.01 11.09 7.55
N ILE A 114 9.41 11.91 6.57
CA ILE A 114 10.70 12.63 6.55
C ILE A 114 11.00 13.34 7.87
N ASP A 115 9.96 13.80 8.58
CA ASP A 115 10.07 14.43 9.89
C ASP A 115 9.17 13.76 10.95
N SER A 116 8.86 12.47 10.82
CA SER A 116 7.80 11.76 11.57
C SER A 116 7.89 11.81 13.10
N LYS A 117 9.06 12.06 13.68
CA LYS A 117 9.23 12.23 15.14
C LYS A 117 8.57 13.52 15.66
N THR A 118 8.30 14.47 14.77
CA THR A 118 7.72 15.80 15.03
C THR A 118 6.58 16.14 14.06
N SER A 119 6.40 15.36 12.98
CA SER A 119 5.51 15.69 11.87
C SER A 119 4.07 15.36 12.19
N CYS A 120 3.36 16.43 12.51
CA CYS A 120 1.92 16.46 12.61
C CYS A 120 1.23 15.98 11.31
N PHE A 121 1.83 16.21 10.12
CA PHE A 121 1.31 15.71 8.83
C PHE A 121 1.15 14.18 8.79
N TYR A 122 2.16 13.42 9.21
CA TYR A 122 2.07 11.97 9.15
C TYR A 122 0.99 11.44 10.10
N ASN A 123 1.02 11.89 11.35
CA ASN A 123 0.17 11.35 12.41
C ASN A 123 -1.28 11.83 12.33
N GLN A 124 -1.52 13.08 11.95
CA GLN A 124 -2.86 13.69 11.95
C GLN A 124 -3.54 13.68 10.58
N TYR A 125 -2.80 13.47 9.49
CA TYR A 125 -3.37 13.44 8.14
C TYR A 125 -3.05 12.16 7.38
N PHE A 126 -1.78 11.89 7.10
CA PHE A 126 -1.40 10.84 6.16
C PHE A 126 -1.80 9.44 6.65
N LYS A 127 -1.43 9.09 7.90
CA LYS A 127 -1.71 7.78 8.49
C LYS A 127 -3.22 7.53 8.64
N PRO A 128 -4.02 8.44 9.22
CA PRO A 128 -5.46 8.26 9.29
C PRO A 128 -6.11 8.04 7.91
N LYS A 129 -5.74 8.87 6.93
CA LYS A 129 -6.34 8.86 5.59
C LYS A 129 -5.96 7.65 4.73
N TYR A 130 -4.67 7.32 4.70
CA TYR A 130 -4.12 6.38 3.72
C TYR A 130 -3.76 5.01 4.30
N ILE A 131 -3.59 4.90 5.62
CA ILE A 131 -3.21 3.65 6.28
C ILE A 131 -4.38 3.11 7.10
N GLU A 132 -4.92 3.90 8.02
CA GLU A 132 -5.97 3.42 8.92
C GLU A 132 -7.25 3.13 8.16
N CYS A 133 -7.65 4.01 7.24
CA CYS A 133 -8.78 3.74 6.36
C CYS A 133 -8.56 2.61 5.35
N TYR A 134 -7.33 2.13 5.13
CA TYR A 134 -7.05 0.99 4.26
C TYR A 134 -7.29 -0.35 4.97
N TYR A 135 -7.07 -0.41 6.28
CA TYR A 135 -7.11 -1.64 7.07
C TYR A 135 -8.38 -1.83 7.91
N GLN A 136 -9.45 -1.05 7.65
CA GLN A 136 -10.74 -1.20 8.34
C GLN A 136 -11.53 -2.43 7.89
#